data_AF-A0A6G4QZJ9-F1
#
_entry.id   AF-A0A6G4QZJ9-F1
#
_cell.length_a   1.000
_cell.length_b   1.000
_cell.length_c   1.000
_cell.angle_alpha   90.00
_cell.angle_beta   90.00
_cell.angle_gamma   90.00
#
_symmetry.space_group_name_H-M   'P 1'
#
loop_
_entity.id
_entity.type
_entity.pdbx_description
1 polymer ?
#
loop_
_entity_poly.entity_id
_entity_poly.type
_entity_poly.pdbx_seq_one_letter_code
_entity_poly.pdbx_strand_id
1 'polypeptide(L)'
;MFGSVFFAAVLLQAGPALPPENCLDDSRTDRCAPADRARIVAKLGMASADAEAKAGVEAYRAFFVDGYGRERPTIAFERRPGEPPKAVVYAFNRKLEAPASLTAWNTVAASARYADRALAPRPPSKAGDDLSDICLHAWVSSVEIVNAPTAPDGADTIRSRTENACSPGLTTQFVFDLSKLALQQFPTCEALSVSEYRNDVERLAACTMLHGDTLAAAGFANQSGGRLNLRTDLEPAQAWSNWIGTNASAEVNWAGQVAKDDIHRRNNVGKFLATQSAAARLDLYPDRIEGLDGRTVKVTGRIYRTTRSEPQVRASAPSDQTWIWDTGLHEWMLKSWTVGAFSAED
;
A
#
# COMPACT_ATOMS: atom_id res chain seq x y z
N MET A 1 -55.85 51.15 -13.58
CA MET A 1 -54.52 51.10 -12.95
C MET A 1 -54.38 49.72 -12.31
N PHE A 2 -53.73 48.78 -12.99
CA PHE A 2 -53.39 47.46 -12.44
C PHE A 2 -51.87 47.40 -12.35
N GLY A 3 -51.36 47.35 -11.12
CA GLY A 3 -49.93 47.21 -10.84
C GLY A 3 -49.52 45.75 -10.92
N SER A 4 -48.64 45.43 -11.87
CA SER A 4 -47.95 44.15 -11.93
C SER A 4 -46.79 44.14 -10.95
N VAL A 5 -46.84 43.27 -9.93
CA VAL A 5 -45.71 42.97 -9.07
C VAL A 5 -44.94 41.80 -9.69
N PHE A 6 -43.74 42.09 -10.19
CA PHE A 6 -42.78 41.06 -10.62
C PHE A 6 -42.13 40.44 -9.38
N PHE A 7 -42.38 39.16 -9.12
CA PHE A 7 -41.55 38.36 -8.22
C PHE A 7 -40.28 37.95 -8.97
N ALA A 8 -39.15 38.56 -8.61
CA ALA A 8 -37.84 38.06 -8.99
C ALA A 8 -37.49 36.88 -8.08
N ALA A 9 -37.55 35.65 -8.62
CA ALA A 9 -37.03 34.47 -7.94
C ALA A 9 -35.50 34.47 -8.05
N VAL A 10 -34.82 34.74 -6.94
CA VAL A 10 -33.37 34.55 -6.82
C VAL A 10 -33.11 33.05 -6.70
N LEU A 11 -32.65 32.43 -7.79
CA LEU A 11 -32.04 31.11 -7.77
C LEU A 11 -30.67 31.24 -7.08
N LEU A 12 -30.65 31.02 -5.77
CA LEU A 12 -29.43 30.69 -5.05
C LEU A 12 -28.92 29.35 -5.61
N GLN A 13 -27.98 29.41 -6.55
CA GLN A 13 -27.15 28.27 -6.90
C GLN A 13 -26.36 27.89 -5.65
N ALA A 14 -26.84 26.88 -4.92
CA ALA A 14 -26.03 26.21 -3.93
C ALA A 14 -24.80 25.66 -4.67
N GLY A 15 -23.64 26.23 -4.40
CA GLY A 15 -22.37 25.64 -4.83
C GLY A 15 -22.30 24.18 -4.36
N PRO A 16 -21.56 23.30 -5.06
CA PRO A 16 -21.43 21.91 -4.64
C PRO A 16 -20.97 21.88 -3.18
N ALA A 17 -21.75 21.21 -2.33
CA ALA A 17 -21.38 21.01 -0.93
C ALA A 17 -20.01 20.32 -0.88
N LEU A 18 -19.11 20.84 -0.06
CA LEU A 18 -17.81 20.21 0.14
C LEU A 18 -18.02 18.79 0.71
N PRO A 19 -17.18 17.81 0.31
CA PRO A 19 -17.25 16.46 0.87
C PRO A 19 -17.08 16.50 2.39
N PRO A 20 -17.71 15.59 3.14
CA PRO A 20 -17.44 15.44 4.56
C PRO A 20 -15.94 15.25 4.80
N GLU A 21 -15.39 15.84 5.87
CA GLU A 21 -13.95 15.74 6.18
C GLU A 21 -13.45 14.29 6.30
N ASN A 22 -14.32 13.39 6.78
CA ASN A 22 -14.05 11.95 6.85
C ASN A 22 -13.90 11.24 5.49
N CYS A 23 -14.23 11.92 4.38
CA CYS A 23 -14.09 11.43 3.02
C CYS A 23 -12.82 11.93 2.33
N LEU A 24 -12.15 12.93 2.89
CA LEU A 24 -10.99 13.56 2.26
C LEU A 24 -9.71 12.86 2.69
N ASP A 25 -8.84 12.57 1.71
CA ASP A 25 -7.45 12.21 1.99
C ASP A 25 -6.55 13.45 2.16
N ASP A 26 -5.28 13.23 2.46
CA ASP A 26 -4.26 14.28 2.60
C ASP A 26 -4.10 15.17 1.34
N SER A 27 -4.49 14.67 0.16
CA SER A 27 -4.48 15.43 -1.10
C SER A 27 -5.80 16.15 -1.37
N ARG A 28 -6.74 16.14 -0.41
CA ARG A 28 -8.11 16.66 -0.51
C ARG A 28 -8.94 15.99 -1.61
N THR A 29 -8.60 14.76 -1.97
CA THR A 29 -9.40 13.95 -2.90
C THR A 29 -10.59 13.37 -2.15
N ASP A 30 -11.78 13.50 -2.74
CA ASP A 30 -13.00 12.88 -2.20
C ASP A 30 -13.03 11.38 -2.47
N ARG A 31 -12.77 10.59 -1.42
CA ARG A 31 -12.79 9.12 -1.42
C ARG A 31 -14.18 8.52 -1.20
N CYS A 32 -15.19 9.37 -0.95
CA CYS A 32 -16.60 8.96 -0.92
C CYS A 32 -17.25 9.04 -2.31
N ALA A 33 -16.62 9.71 -3.28
CA ALA A 33 -17.15 9.85 -4.62
C ALA A 33 -17.31 8.46 -5.30
N PRO A 34 -18.51 8.13 -5.84
CA PRO A 34 -18.73 6.86 -6.54
C PRO A 34 -17.76 6.63 -7.71
N ALA A 35 -17.35 7.71 -8.38
CA ALA A 35 -16.38 7.66 -9.47
C ALA A 35 -14.98 7.20 -9.00
N ASP A 36 -14.55 7.61 -7.80
CA ASP A 36 -13.27 7.16 -7.23
C ASP A 36 -13.31 5.67 -6.94
N ARG A 37 -14.41 5.19 -6.34
CA ARG A 37 -14.62 3.76 -6.09
C ARG A 37 -14.62 2.95 -7.39
N ALA A 38 -15.38 3.38 -8.40
CA ALA A 38 -15.45 2.70 -9.68
C ALA A 38 -14.07 2.62 -10.36
N ARG A 39 -13.26 3.69 -10.26
CA ARG A 39 -11.89 3.72 -10.77
C ARG A 39 -10.99 2.72 -10.07
N ILE A 40 -11.03 2.63 -8.73
CA ILE A 40 -10.24 1.65 -7.97
C ILE A 40 -10.65 0.22 -8.32
N VAL A 41 -11.95 -0.07 -8.33
CA VAL A 41 -12.51 -1.38 -8.70
C VAL A 41 -12.04 -1.79 -10.11
N ALA A 42 -12.12 -0.89 -11.09
CA ALA A 42 -11.66 -1.15 -12.45
C ALA A 42 -10.13 -1.37 -12.51
N LYS A 43 -9.34 -0.53 -11.85
CA LYS A 43 -7.88 -0.64 -11.79
C LYS A 43 -7.41 -1.98 -11.20
N LEU A 44 -8.15 -2.51 -10.24
CA LEU A 44 -7.84 -3.77 -9.56
C LEU A 44 -8.46 -5.00 -10.23
N GLY A 45 -9.21 -4.82 -11.34
CA GLY A 45 -9.89 -5.93 -12.02
C GLY A 45 -10.98 -6.59 -11.17
N MET A 46 -11.58 -5.84 -10.24
CA MET A 46 -12.65 -6.32 -9.37
C MET A 46 -14.02 -6.17 -10.05
N ALA A 47 -14.96 -7.05 -9.71
CA ALA A 47 -16.37 -6.83 -10.04
C ALA A 47 -16.97 -5.75 -9.11
N SER A 48 -17.88 -4.94 -9.63
CA SER A 48 -18.61 -3.96 -8.82
C SER A 48 -19.48 -4.63 -7.76
N ALA A 49 -19.81 -3.90 -6.69
CA ALA A 49 -20.71 -4.38 -5.65
C ALA A 49 -22.05 -4.88 -6.23
N ASP A 50 -22.64 -4.14 -7.17
CA ASP A 50 -23.89 -4.53 -7.84
C ASP A 50 -23.76 -5.82 -8.64
N ALA A 51 -22.63 -6.04 -9.32
CA ALA A 51 -22.40 -7.26 -10.09
C ALA A 51 -22.27 -8.47 -9.17
N GLU A 52 -21.56 -8.32 -8.05
CA GLU A 52 -21.40 -9.38 -7.05
C GLU A 52 -22.73 -9.66 -6.32
N ALA A 53 -23.49 -8.61 -6.02
CA ALA A 53 -24.82 -8.73 -5.44
C ALA A 53 -25.73 -9.59 -6.33
N LYS A 54 -25.78 -9.26 -7.63
CA LYS A 54 -26.54 -10.02 -8.64
C LYS A 54 -26.05 -11.45 -8.82
N ALA A 55 -24.75 -11.69 -8.65
CA ALA A 55 -24.16 -13.02 -8.71
C ALA A 55 -24.36 -13.85 -7.43
N GLY A 56 -25.04 -13.30 -6.40
CA GLY A 56 -25.29 -13.97 -5.13
C GLY A 56 -24.03 -14.13 -4.27
N VAL A 57 -23.01 -13.31 -4.51
CA VAL A 57 -21.75 -13.36 -3.76
C VAL A 57 -21.90 -12.61 -2.46
N GLU A 58 -21.50 -13.23 -1.36
CA GLU A 58 -21.33 -12.56 -0.08
C GLU A 58 -19.89 -12.07 0.03
N ALA A 59 -19.69 -10.77 0.21
CA ALA A 59 -18.35 -10.18 0.25
C ALA A 59 -18.21 -9.09 1.31
N TYR A 60 -17.02 -9.02 1.90
CA TYR A 60 -16.59 -8.00 2.84
C TYR A 60 -15.29 -7.41 2.33
N ARG A 61 -15.33 -6.19 1.79
CA ARG A 61 -14.23 -5.55 1.08
C ARG A 61 -13.74 -4.33 1.83
N ALA A 62 -12.43 -4.22 1.98
CA ALA A 62 -11.73 -3.11 2.60
C ALA A 62 -10.81 -2.43 1.59
N PHE A 63 -11.02 -1.13 1.41
CA PHE A 63 -10.23 -0.26 0.54
C PHE A 63 -9.43 0.70 1.41
N PHE A 64 -8.19 0.98 1.00
CA PHE A 64 -7.26 1.78 1.78
C PHE A 64 -6.54 2.79 0.90
N VAL A 65 -6.46 4.02 1.42
CA VAL A 65 -5.60 5.08 0.91
C VAL A 65 -4.70 5.51 2.08
N ASP A 66 -3.39 5.45 1.87
CA ASP A 66 -2.44 5.85 2.90
C ASP A 66 -2.38 7.37 3.08
N GLY A 67 -1.69 7.81 4.13
CA GLY A 67 -1.48 9.24 4.42
C GLY A 67 -0.68 10.04 3.40
N TYR A 68 -0.38 9.48 2.22
CA TYR A 68 0.20 10.18 1.09
C TYR A 68 -0.70 10.11 -0.16
N GLY A 69 -1.98 9.75 0.02
CA GLY A 69 -2.94 9.61 -1.08
C GLY A 69 -2.73 8.36 -1.94
N ARG A 70 -1.88 7.42 -1.52
CA ARG A 70 -1.59 6.21 -2.31
C ARG A 70 -2.55 5.10 -1.94
N GLU A 71 -3.18 4.54 -2.97
CA GLU A 71 -3.97 3.32 -2.83
C GLU A 71 -3.09 2.16 -2.38
N ARG A 72 -3.57 1.42 -1.39
CA ARG A 72 -3.00 0.14 -0.99
C ARG A 72 -3.89 -1.00 -1.53
N PRO A 73 -3.44 -2.26 -1.48
CA PRO A 73 -4.25 -3.37 -1.94
C PRO A 73 -5.62 -3.39 -1.27
N THR A 74 -6.64 -3.77 -2.02
CA THR A 74 -7.97 -4.03 -1.47
C THR A 74 -8.01 -5.44 -0.91
N ILE A 75 -8.55 -5.59 0.28
CA ILE A 75 -8.63 -6.86 0.99
C ILE A 75 -10.09 -7.28 1.00
N ALA A 76 -10.37 -8.53 0.66
CA ALA A 76 -11.73 -9.05 0.62
C ALA A 76 -11.82 -10.41 1.28
N PHE A 77 -12.91 -10.65 1.98
CA PHE A 77 -13.40 -11.99 2.27
C PHE A 77 -14.62 -12.23 1.40
N GLU A 78 -14.58 -13.26 0.55
CA GLU A 78 -15.61 -13.53 -0.46
C GLU A 78 -16.10 -14.97 -0.36
N ARG A 79 -17.41 -15.17 -0.51
CA ARG A 79 -18.06 -16.48 -0.65
C ARG A 79 -18.99 -16.45 -1.85
N ARG A 80 -18.58 -17.12 -2.92
CA ARG A 80 -19.40 -17.32 -4.11
C ARG A 80 -20.36 -18.49 -3.90
N PRO A 81 -21.56 -18.49 -4.52
CA PRO A 81 -22.48 -19.63 -4.42
C PRO A 81 -21.81 -20.95 -4.81
N GLY A 82 -21.90 -21.96 -3.94
CA GLY A 82 -21.31 -23.28 -4.16
C GLY A 82 -19.80 -23.39 -3.90
N GLU A 83 -19.14 -22.31 -3.49
CA GLU A 83 -17.70 -22.30 -3.18
C GLU A 83 -17.41 -22.06 -1.69
N PRO A 84 -16.31 -22.60 -1.14
CA PRO A 84 -15.84 -22.23 0.19
C PRO A 84 -15.41 -20.75 0.23
N PRO A 85 -15.48 -20.08 1.40
CA PRO A 85 -15.04 -18.71 1.53
C PRO A 85 -13.53 -18.57 1.30
N LYS A 86 -13.12 -17.42 0.75
CA LYS A 86 -11.73 -17.09 0.43
C LYS A 86 -11.37 -15.73 1.01
N ALA A 87 -10.12 -15.61 1.46
CA ALA A 87 -9.47 -14.31 1.63
C ALA A 87 -8.76 -13.95 0.32
N VAL A 88 -8.96 -12.71 -0.13
CA VAL A 88 -8.45 -12.23 -1.41
C VAL A 88 -7.77 -10.88 -1.19
N VAL A 89 -6.59 -10.71 -1.78
CA VAL A 89 -5.88 -9.43 -1.82
C VAL A 89 -5.75 -9.01 -3.27
N TYR A 90 -6.40 -7.90 -3.61
CA TYR A 90 -6.36 -7.28 -4.92
C TYR A 90 -5.33 -6.15 -4.94
N ALA A 91 -4.32 -6.30 -5.76
CA ALA A 91 -3.33 -5.28 -6.06
C ALA A 91 -3.25 -5.06 -7.58
N PHE A 92 -2.63 -3.95 -8.00
CA PHE A 92 -2.45 -3.69 -9.42
C PHE A 92 -1.62 -4.82 -10.08
N ASN A 93 -2.18 -5.45 -11.11
CA ASN A 93 -1.60 -6.60 -11.81
C ASN A 93 -1.30 -7.84 -10.93
N ARG A 94 -1.87 -7.92 -9.72
CA ARG A 94 -1.66 -9.06 -8.83
C ARG A 94 -2.90 -9.36 -8.00
N LYS A 95 -3.24 -10.64 -7.92
CA LYS A 95 -4.28 -11.16 -7.03
C LYS A 95 -3.67 -12.28 -6.19
N LEU A 96 -3.84 -12.21 -4.87
CA LEU A 96 -3.54 -13.30 -3.95
C LEU A 96 -4.86 -13.89 -3.45
N GLU A 97 -4.98 -15.21 -3.45
CA GLU A 97 -6.17 -15.92 -2.98
C GLU A 97 -5.75 -17.05 -2.04
N ALA A 98 -6.43 -17.16 -0.91
CA ALA A 98 -6.27 -18.26 0.03
C ALA A 98 -7.65 -18.69 0.57
N PRO A 99 -7.85 -19.98 0.87
CA PRO A 99 -9.04 -20.42 1.60
C PRO A 99 -9.15 -19.66 2.93
N ALA A 100 -10.33 -19.14 3.24
CA ALA A 100 -10.59 -18.57 4.55
C ALA A 100 -11.00 -19.69 5.51
N SER A 101 -10.35 -19.76 6.67
CA SER A 101 -10.82 -20.64 7.75
C SER A 101 -12.24 -20.28 8.18
N LEU A 102 -13.01 -21.27 8.65
CA LEU A 102 -14.36 -21.04 9.17
C LEU A 102 -14.37 -20.02 10.32
N THR A 103 -13.35 -20.06 11.18
CA THR A 103 -13.17 -19.09 12.27
C THR A 103 -13.00 -17.68 11.71
N ALA A 104 -12.07 -17.47 10.76
CA ALA A 104 -11.87 -16.15 10.16
C ALA A 104 -13.15 -15.63 9.49
N TRP A 105 -13.83 -16.46 8.70
CA TRP A 105 -15.08 -16.10 8.05
C TRP A 105 -16.16 -15.66 9.05
N ASN A 106 -16.39 -16.45 10.10
CA ASN A 106 -17.39 -16.15 11.11
C ASN A 106 -17.05 -14.87 11.90
N THR A 107 -15.77 -14.64 12.19
CA THR A 107 -15.31 -13.41 12.83
C THR A 107 -15.59 -12.20 11.94
N VAL A 108 -15.26 -12.27 10.64
CA VAL A 108 -15.54 -11.18 9.69
C VAL A 108 -17.04 -10.90 9.62
N ALA A 109 -17.85 -11.94 9.41
CA ALA A 109 -19.31 -11.80 9.31
C ALA A 109 -19.94 -11.22 10.59
N ALA A 110 -19.46 -11.62 11.77
CA ALA A 110 -19.93 -11.08 13.04
C ALA A 110 -19.58 -9.60 13.20
N SER A 111 -18.33 -9.22 12.94
CA SER A 111 -17.84 -7.84 13.07
C SER A 111 -18.46 -6.89 12.04
N ALA A 112 -18.77 -7.39 10.85
CA ALA A 112 -19.37 -6.63 9.75
C ALA A 112 -20.77 -6.07 10.05
N ARG A 113 -21.46 -6.57 11.09
CA ARG A 113 -22.80 -6.08 11.51
C ARG A 113 -22.81 -4.61 11.90
N TYR A 114 -21.67 -4.08 12.35
CA TYR A 114 -21.55 -2.72 12.87
C TYR A 114 -20.53 -1.87 12.11
N ALA A 115 -19.79 -2.44 11.16
CA ALA A 115 -18.63 -1.82 10.51
C ALA A 115 -18.94 -0.52 9.77
N ASP A 116 -20.17 -0.35 9.29
CA ASP A 116 -20.69 0.79 8.53
C ASP A 116 -21.51 1.77 9.38
N ARG A 117 -21.56 1.59 10.70
CA ARG A 117 -22.32 2.48 11.60
C ARG A 117 -21.50 3.67 12.04
N ALA A 118 -22.15 4.83 12.12
CA ALA A 118 -21.57 6.01 12.74
C ALA A 118 -21.51 5.84 14.26
N LEU A 119 -20.38 6.19 14.86
CA LEU A 119 -20.33 6.43 16.31
C LEU A 119 -21.10 7.71 16.65
N ALA A 120 -21.69 7.73 17.85
CA ALA A 120 -22.30 8.94 18.38
C ALA A 120 -21.21 10.03 18.54
N PRO A 121 -21.51 11.30 18.26
CA PRO A 121 -20.58 12.39 18.47
C PRO A 121 -20.08 12.41 19.92
N ARG A 122 -18.78 12.65 20.12
CA ARG A 122 -18.28 12.91 21.48
C ARG A 122 -18.92 14.19 22.03
N PRO A 123 -19.23 14.25 23.33
CA PRO A 123 -19.57 15.52 23.96
C PRO A 123 -18.44 16.53 23.70
N PRO A 124 -18.77 17.82 23.47
CA PRO A 124 -17.74 18.82 23.24
C PRO A 124 -16.75 18.87 24.40
N SER A 125 -15.46 18.99 24.09
CA SER A 125 -14.39 19.23 25.06
C SER A 125 -14.74 20.47 25.90
N LYS A 126 -14.37 20.49 27.19
CA LYS A 126 -14.47 21.73 27.97
C LYS A 126 -13.55 22.77 27.37
N ALA A 127 -13.97 24.04 27.39
CA ALA A 127 -13.14 25.14 26.92
C ALA A 127 -11.80 25.14 27.67
N GLY A 128 -10.70 24.92 26.94
CA GLY A 128 -9.34 24.80 27.50
C GLY A 128 -8.71 23.40 27.42
N ASP A 129 -9.47 22.36 27.10
CA ASP A 129 -8.97 20.98 26.91
C ASP A 129 -8.67 20.63 25.43
N ASP A 130 -8.89 21.56 24.50
CA ASP A 130 -8.56 21.38 23.08
C ASP A 130 -7.04 21.49 22.89
N LEU A 131 -6.33 20.40 23.20
CA LEU A 131 -5.15 20.10 22.43
C LEU A 131 -5.64 19.85 21.01
N SER A 132 -5.27 20.72 20.07
CA SER A 132 -5.41 20.43 18.65
C SER A 132 -4.65 19.14 18.37
N ASP A 133 -5.34 18.00 18.34
CA ASP A 133 -4.76 16.75 17.89
C ASP A 133 -4.41 16.93 16.42
N ILE A 134 -3.14 17.24 16.15
CA ILE A 134 -2.63 17.36 14.78
C ILE A 134 -2.61 15.94 14.21
N CYS A 135 -3.66 15.60 13.48
CA CYS A 135 -3.69 14.38 12.68
C CYS A 135 -2.96 14.64 11.36
N LEU A 136 -1.75 14.10 11.24
CA LEU A 136 -0.92 14.20 10.04
C LEU A 136 -0.87 12.85 9.32
N HIS A 137 -0.96 12.85 7.99
CA HIS A 137 -0.86 11.63 7.17
C HIS A 137 -1.94 10.61 7.47
N ALA A 138 -3.17 11.09 7.41
CA ALA A 138 -4.31 10.31 7.80
C ALA A 138 -4.68 9.29 6.73
N TRP A 139 -4.87 8.05 7.16
CA TRP A 139 -5.33 7.00 6.26
C TRP A 139 -6.83 7.13 6.06
N VAL A 140 -7.27 6.99 4.81
CA VAL A 140 -8.70 6.88 4.49
C VAL A 140 -9.02 5.43 4.20
N SER A 141 -10.02 4.92 4.90
CA SER A 141 -10.43 3.53 4.87
C SER A 141 -11.90 3.45 4.48
N SER A 142 -12.23 2.48 3.64
CA SER A 142 -13.62 2.23 3.29
C SER A 142 -13.97 0.76 3.38
N VAL A 143 -15.18 0.49 3.84
CA VAL A 143 -15.79 -0.83 3.80
C VAL A 143 -16.89 -0.88 2.74
N GLU A 144 -17.00 -2.01 2.06
CA GLU A 144 -18.11 -2.39 1.19
C GLU A 144 -18.52 -3.82 1.52
N ILE A 145 -19.78 -4.01 1.88
CA ILE A 145 -20.35 -5.27 2.34
C ILE A 145 -21.47 -5.64 1.38
N VAL A 146 -21.41 -6.82 0.79
CA VAL A 146 -22.32 -7.30 -0.25
C VAL A 146 -23.02 -8.58 0.22
N ASN A 147 -24.34 -8.65 0.06
CA ASN A 147 -25.22 -9.75 0.42
C ASN A 147 -25.00 -10.32 1.84
N ALA A 148 -24.57 -9.48 2.79
CA ALA A 148 -24.37 -9.90 4.18
C ALA A 148 -25.49 -9.33 5.06
N PRO A 149 -26.40 -10.17 5.58
CA PRO A 149 -27.55 -9.71 6.35
C PRO A 149 -27.13 -9.10 7.70
N THR A 150 -27.66 -7.92 8.01
CA THR A 150 -27.57 -7.28 9.34
C THR A 150 -28.53 -7.92 10.34
N ALA A 151 -29.62 -8.48 9.85
CA ALA A 151 -30.65 -9.24 10.56
C ALA A 151 -31.21 -10.33 9.64
N PRO A 152 -31.85 -11.40 10.17
CA PRO A 152 -32.39 -12.51 9.37
C PRO A 152 -33.33 -12.08 8.23
N ASP A 153 -34.01 -10.94 8.37
CA ASP A 153 -34.99 -10.41 7.41
C ASP A 153 -34.51 -9.13 6.69
N GLY A 154 -33.20 -8.81 6.77
CA GLY A 154 -32.65 -7.57 6.23
C GLY A 154 -32.60 -7.52 4.70
N ALA A 155 -33.07 -6.42 4.11
CA ALA A 155 -33.06 -6.16 2.66
C ALA A 155 -31.77 -5.50 2.13
N ASP A 156 -30.80 -5.21 3.00
CA ASP A 156 -29.56 -4.53 2.62
C ASP A 156 -28.65 -5.45 1.81
N THR A 157 -28.74 -5.36 0.49
CA THR A 157 -27.89 -6.12 -0.44
C THR A 157 -26.48 -5.55 -0.54
N ILE A 158 -26.30 -4.24 -0.33
CA ILE A 158 -25.01 -3.55 -0.37
C ILE A 158 -24.97 -2.47 0.73
N ARG A 159 -23.92 -2.47 1.54
CA ARG A 159 -23.65 -1.45 2.56
C ARG A 159 -22.23 -0.94 2.41
N SER A 160 -22.01 0.35 2.61
CA SER A 160 -20.68 0.95 2.49
C SER A 160 -20.50 2.14 3.40
N ARG A 161 -19.27 2.36 3.85
CA ARG A 161 -18.86 3.54 4.60
C ARG A 161 -17.40 3.84 4.35
N THR A 162 -17.06 5.12 4.42
CA THR A 162 -15.68 5.62 4.36
C THR A 162 -15.41 6.46 5.60
N GLU A 163 -14.24 6.26 6.19
CA GLU A 163 -13.77 7.00 7.36
C GLU A 163 -12.31 7.37 7.19
N ASN A 164 -11.96 8.55 7.69
CA ASN A 164 -10.58 8.97 7.91
C ASN A 164 -10.14 8.52 9.31
N ALA A 165 -8.94 7.94 9.41
CA ALA A 165 -8.33 7.47 10.66
C ALA A 165 -8.10 8.55 11.73
N CYS A 166 -8.22 9.85 11.41
CA CYS A 166 -8.22 10.92 12.41
C CYS A 166 -9.42 10.89 13.34
N SER A 167 -10.54 10.33 12.87
CA SER A 167 -11.78 10.26 13.63
C SER A 167 -11.94 8.84 14.19
N PRO A 168 -12.38 8.70 15.46
CA PRO A 168 -12.76 7.38 15.96
C PRO A 168 -13.94 6.86 15.14
N GLY A 169 -13.86 5.62 14.67
CA GLY A 169 -14.87 5.05 13.81
C GLY A 169 -14.77 3.53 13.68
N LEU A 170 -15.92 2.89 13.43
CA LEU A 170 -16.02 1.43 13.37
C LEU A 170 -15.55 0.87 12.02
N THR A 171 -15.57 1.69 10.96
CA THR A 171 -15.10 1.27 9.64
C THR A 171 -13.60 1.07 9.65
N THR A 172 -12.85 2.07 10.14
CA THR A 172 -11.39 1.98 10.24
C THR A 172 -10.97 0.76 11.06
N GLN A 173 -11.56 0.57 12.25
CA GLN A 173 -11.27 -0.60 13.08
C GLN A 173 -11.54 -1.92 12.33
N PHE A 174 -12.72 -2.06 11.73
CA PHE A 174 -13.10 -3.26 11.00
C PHE A 174 -12.14 -3.58 9.84
N VAL A 175 -11.75 -2.59 9.04
CA VAL A 175 -10.89 -2.84 7.89
C VAL A 175 -9.46 -3.25 8.30
N PHE A 176 -8.93 -2.70 9.38
CA PHE A 176 -7.63 -3.11 9.90
C PHE A 176 -7.70 -4.54 10.48
N ASP A 177 -8.78 -4.88 11.18
CA ASP A 177 -9.02 -6.26 11.63
C ASP A 177 -9.15 -7.23 10.44
N LEU A 178 -9.79 -6.79 9.34
CA LEU A 178 -9.87 -7.57 8.10
C LEU A 178 -8.48 -7.85 7.52
N SER A 179 -7.57 -6.86 7.55
CA SER A 179 -6.20 -7.03 7.07
C SER A 179 -5.39 -8.02 7.89
N LYS A 180 -5.54 -7.98 9.21
CA LYS A 180 -4.92 -8.93 10.13
C LYS A 180 -5.42 -10.35 9.90
N LEU A 181 -6.74 -10.53 9.78
CA LEU A 181 -7.35 -11.84 9.51
C LEU A 181 -6.93 -12.38 8.13
N ALA A 182 -6.80 -11.50 7.13
CA ALA A 182 -6.33 -11.88 5.81
C ALA A 182 -4.89 -12.40 5.85
N LEU A 183 -3.96 -11.69 6.53
CA LEU A 183 -2.58 -12.16 6.68
C LEU A 183 -2.47 -13.57 7.23
N GLN A 184 -3.30 -13.91 8.22
CA GLN A 184 -3.34 -15.25 8.81
C GLN A 184 -3.73 -16.35 7.82
N GLN A 185 -4.33 -15.99 6.68
CA GLN A 185 -4.66 -16.94 5.62
C GLN A 185 -3.51 -17.08 4.58
N PHE A 186 -2.46 -16.26 4.65
CA PHE A 186 -1.33 -16.26 3.72
C PHE A 186 0.00 -16.48 4.46
N PRO A 187 0.41 -17.75 4.72
CA PRO A 187 1.65 -18.06 5.44
C PRO A 187 2.91 -17.40 4.85
N THR A 188 2.97 -17.27 3.52
CA THR A 188 4.03 -16.54 2.84
C THR A 188 4.11 -15.07 3.26
N CYS A 189 2.96 -14.41 3.42
CA CYS A 189 2.91 -13.02 3.86
C CYS A 189 3.25 -12.88 5.34
N GLU A 190 2.96 -13.90 6.16
CA GLU A 190 3.35 -13.92 7.57
C GLU A 190 4.87 -13.95 7.77
N ALA A 191 5.63 -14.48 6.82
CA ALA A 191 7.10 -14.47 6.85
C ALA A 191 7.70 -13.06 6.77
N LEU A 192 6.93 -12.05 6.35
CA LEU A 192 7.34 -10.66 6.38
C LEU A 192 7.33 -10.10 7.82
N SER A 193 8.43 -9.46 8.21
CA SER A 193 8.68 -8.99 9.58
C SER A 193 7.68 -7.94 10.03
N VAL A 194 7.12 -8.08 11.24
CA VAL A 194 6.21 -7.08 11.82
C VAL A 194 6.92 -5.75 12.09
N SER A 195 8.24 -5.74 12.36
CA SER A 195 8.99 -4.52 12.67
C SER A 195 9.24 -3.62 11.45
N GLU A 196 9.27 -4.21 10.25
CA GLU A 196 9.68 -3.51 9.02
C GLU A 196 8.52 -2.82 8.31
N TYR A 197 7.28 -3.12 8.71
CA TYR A 197 6.09 -2.59 8.09
C TYR A 197 5.21 -1.87 9.11
N ARG A 198 4.64 -0.74 8.68
CA ARG A 198 3.86 0.14 9.57
C ARG A 198 2.60 -0.53 10.12
N ASN A 199 2.00 -1.43 9.34
CA ASN A 199 0.79 -2.18 9.69
C ASN A 199 0.61 -3.39 8.76
N ASP A 200 -0.42 -4.18 9.02
CA ASP A 200 -0.75 -5.39 8.28
C ASP A 200 -1.16 -5.14 6.82
N VAL A 201 -1.72 -3.96 6.50
CA VAL A 201 -2.03 -3.55 5.12
C VAL A 201 -0.73 -3.35 4.32
N GLU A 202 0.28 -2.71 4.91
CA GLU A 202 1.61 -2.57 4.30
C GLU A 202 2.32 -3.91 4.11
N ARG A 203 2.16 -4.84 5.06
CA ARG A 203 2.69 -6.21 4.93
C ARG A 203 2.05 -6.95 3.77
N LEU A 204 0.73 -6.89 3.63
CA LEU A 204 0.01 -7.48 2.49
C LEU A 204 0.43 -6.83 1.18
N ALA A 205 0.61 -5.51 1.15
CA ALA A 205 1.11 -4.81 -0.02
C ALA A 205 2.51 -5.28 -0.42
N ALA A 206 3.42 -5.41 0.54
CA ALA A 206 4.74 -5.98 0.28
C ALA A 206 4.66 -7.44 -0.21
N CYS A 207 3.76 -8.23 0.37
CA CYS A 207 3.55 -9.62 -0.02
C CYS A 207 3.11 -9.76 -1.49
N THR A 208 2.35 -8.80 -2.03
CA THR A 208 1.92 -8.82 -3.44
C THR A 208 3.10 -8.72 -4.41
N MET A 209 4.25 -8.21 -3.98
CA MET A 209 5.47 -8.14 -4.78
C MET A 209 6.29 -9.43 -4.74
N LEU A 210 5.95 -10.42 -3.89
CA LEU A 210 6.73 -11.64 -3.72
C LEU A 210 6.33 -12.72 -4.75
N HIS A 211 7.35 -13.31 -5.39
CA HIS A 211 7.20 -14.36 -6.41
C HIS A 211 8.25 -15.47 -6.26
N GLY A 212 8.03 -16.59 -6.94
CA GLY A 212 8.96 -17.73 -6.96
C GLY A 212 9.06 -18.43 -5.61
N ASP A 213 10.28 -18.68 -5.15
CA ASP A 213 10.56 -19.06 -3.76
C ASP A 213 10.27 -17.85 -2.85
N THR A 214 9.02 -17.80 -2.40
CA THR A 214 8.53 -16.66 -1.63
C THR A 214 9.14 -16.54 -0.23
N LEU A 215 9.72 -17.61 0.32
CA LEU A 215 10.41 -17.55 1.61
C LEU A 215 11.76 -16.85 1.44
N ALA A 216 12.51 -17.17 0.38
CA ALA A 216 13.72 -16.45 0.01
C ALA A 216 13.42 -14.97 -0.29
N ALA A 217 12.37 -14.70 -1.06
CA ALA A 217 11.93 -13.34 -1.39
C ALA A 217 11.55 -12.53 -0.13
N ALA A 218 10.80 -13.14 0.80
CA ALA A 218 10.44 -12.51 2.07
C ALA A 218 11.67 -12.26 2.96
N GLY A 219 12.61 -13.21 3.03
CA GLY A 219 13.87 -13.04 3.75
C GLY A 219 14.68 -11.85 3.23
N PHE A 220 14.75 -11.69 1.90
CA PHE A 220 15.37 -10.52 1.28
C PHE A 220 14.62 -9.22 1.60
N ALA A 221 13.29 -9.22 1.50
CA ALA A 221 12.46 -8.05 1.77
C ALA A 221 12.62 -7.56 3.23
N ASN A 222 12.72 -8.49 4.18
CA ASN A 222 12.95 -8.19 5.60
C ASN A 222 14.31 -7.54 5.85
N GLN A 223 15.36 -7.97 5.16
CA GLN A 223 16.69 -7.35 5.32
C GLN A 223 16.78 -5.98 4.64
N SER A 224 16.23 -5.86 3.43
CA SER A 224 16.33 -4.62 2.64
C SER A 224 15.31 -3.55 3.06
N GLY A 225 14.29 -3.91 3.85
CA GLY A 225 13.19 -3.03 4.25
C GLY A 225 12.24 -2.65 3.11
N GLY A 226 12.37 -3.29 1.94
CA GLY A 226 11.59 -2.99 0.72
C GLY A 226 11.79 -1.58 0.14
N ARG A 227 12.70 -0.78 0.70
CA ARG A 227 13.04 0.60 0.28
C ARG A 227 14.53 0.83 0.48
N LEU A 228 15.08 1.80 -0.24
CA LEU A 228 16.43 2.27 0.03
C LEU A 228 16.46 3.06 1.35
N ASN A 229 16.93 2.44 2.43
CA ASN A 229 17.13 3.09 3.72
C ASN A 229 18.61 2.99 4.12
N LEU A 230 19.37 4.04 3.81
CA LEU A 230 20.79 4.11 4.14
C LEU A 230 20.97 4.65 5.56
N ARG A 231 21.89 4.05 6.30
CA ARG A 231 22.32 4.55 7.61
C ARG A 231 22.91 5.95 7.47
N THR A 232 22.34 6.90 8.20
CA THR A 232 22.77 8.31 8.19
C THR A 232 23.90 8.60 9.15
N ASP A 233 24.20 7.67 10.06
CA ASP A 233 25.29 7.75 11.04
C ASP A 233 26.63 7.24 10.50
N LEU A 234 26.69 6.83 9.23
CA LEU A 234 27.87 6.31 8.56
C LEU A 234 28.29 7.21 7.40
N GLU A 235 29.58 7.16 7.05
CA GLU A 235 30.07 7.75 5.80
C GLU A 235 29.30 7.20 4.59
N PRO A 236 28.92 8.02 3.59
CA PRO A 236 28.00 7.60 2.52
C PRO A 236 28.42 6.33 1.78
N ALA A 237 29.71 6.19 1.45
CA ALA A 237 30.22 5.00 0.79
C ALA A 237 30.14 3.75 1.68
N GLN A 238 30.28 3.90 3.01
CA GLN A 238 30.12 2.82 3.96
C GLN A 238 28.64 2.47 4.16
N ALA A 239 27.76 3.47 4.20
CA ALA A 239 26.31 3.26 4.27
C ALA A 239 25.82 2.43 3.06
N TRP A 240 26.30 2.75 1.86
CA TRP A 240 26.03 1.97 0.66
C TRP A 240 26.62 0.56 0.74
N SER A 241 27.88 0.42 1.18
CA SER A 241 28.52 -0.90 1.36
C SER A 241 27.71 -1.79 2.31
N ASN A 242 27.17 -1.23 3.39
CA ASN A 242 26.37 -1.99 4.35
C ASN A 242 25.01 -2.39 3.76
N TRP A 243 24.42 -1.57 2.89
CA TRP A 243 23.14 -1.87 2.27
C TRP A 243 23.26 -2.92 1.15
N ILE A 244 24.31 -2.85 0.32
CA ILE A 244 24.56 -3.84 -0.74
C ILE A 244 25.16 -5.16 -0.22
N GLY A 245 25.73 -5.15 0.98
CA GLY A 245 26.36 -6.31 1.60
C GLY A 245 27.89 -6.23 1.69
N THR A 246 28.48 -6.94 2.66
CA THR A 246 29.86 -6.74 3.11
C THR A 246 30.96 -7.59 2.43
N ASN A 247 30.62 -8.50 1.51
CA ASN A 247 31.56 -9.46 0.91
C ASN A 247 32.37 -8.92 -0.29
N ALA A 248 32.12 -7.67 -0.71
CA ALA A 248 32.82 -6.98 -1.80
C ALA A 248 32.85 -7.74 -3.13
N SER A 249 31.73 -8.33 -3.56
CA SER A 249 31.60 -9.00 -4.88
C SER A 249 30.58 -8.35 -5.81
N ALA A 250 30.08 -7.16 -5.48
CA ALA A 250 29.02 -6.50 -6.24
C ALA A 250 29.51 -5.94 -7.58
N GLU A 251 28.63 -5.96 -8.58
CA GLU A 251 28.81 -5.28 -9.86
C GLU A 251 27.60 -4.40 -10.16
N VAL A 252 27.82 -3.14 -10.50
CA VAL A 252 26.79 -2.18 -10.86
C VAL A 252 27.05 -1.64 -12.26
N ASN A 253 26.09 -1.79 -13.15
CA ASN A 253 26.04 -1.11 -14.44
C ASN A 253 24.98 0.00 -14.37
N TRP A 254 25.43 1.24 -14.30
CA TRP A 254 24.60 2.42 -14.13
C TRP A 254 24.57 3.24 -15.41
N ALA A 255 23.54 3.05 -16.22
CA ALA A 255 23.39 3.69 -17.54
C ALA A 255 24.65 3.55 -18.43
N GLY A 256 25.28 2.36 -18.42
CA GLY A 256 26.50 2.04 -19.17
C GLY A 256 27.81 2.28 -18.41
N GLN A 257 27.77 2.94 -17.24
CA GLN A 257 28.94 3.09 -16.38
C GLN A 257 29.06 1.89 -15.44
N VAL A 258 30.17 1.16 -15.52
CA VAL A 258 30.37 -0.06 -14.72
C VAL A 258 31.27 0.23 -13.52
N ALA A 259 30.76 -0.07 -12.32
CA ALA A 259 31.53 -0.13 -11.08
C ALA A 259 31.51 -1.58 -10.55
N LYS A 260 32.65 -2.06 -10.09
CA LYS A 260 32.81 -3.44 -9.61
C LYS A 260 33.69 -3.48 -8.38
N ASP A 261 33.31 -4.29 -7.42
CA ASP A 261 34.17 -4.67 -6.30
C ASP A 261 35.05 -5.87 -6.67
N ASP A 262 36.30 -5.82 -6.23
CA ASP A 262 37.22 -6.95 -6.33
C ASP A 262 38.10 -7.04 -5.08
N ILE A 263 38.90 -8.10 -4.98
CA ILE A 263 39.76 -8.38 -3.82
C ILE A 263 40.74 -7.24 -3.50
N HIS A 264 41.11 -6.42 -4.49
CA HIS A 264 42.01 -5.28 -4.36
C HIS A 264 41.27 -3.94 -4.23
N ARG A 265 39.98 -3.89 -4.60
CA ARG A 265 39.13 -2.69 -4.64
C ARG A 265 37.85 -2.90 -3.83
N ARG A 266 38.01 -3.18 -2.54
CA ARG A 266 36.87 -3.29 -1.62
C ARG A 266 36.09 -1.97 -1.60
N ASN A 267 34.76 -2.07 -1.67
CA ASN A 267 33.83 -0.94 -1.60
C ASN A 267 33.98 0.10 -2.73
N ASN A 268 34.38 -0.31 -3.93
CA ASN A 268 34.36 0.54 -5.11
C ASN A 268 32.93 0.83 -5.57
N VAL A 269 32.03 -0.16 -5.47
CA VAL A 269 30.60 0.01 -5.76
C VAL A 269 29.95 0.99 -4.78
N GLY A 270 30.18 0.86 -3.48
CA GLY A 270 29.59 1.80 -2.52
C GLY A 270 30.13 3.23 -2.68
N LYS A 271 31.41 3.40 -3.04
CA LYS A 271 31.96 4.71 -3.44
C LYS A 271 31.26 5.28 -4.67
N PHE A 272 31.07 4.47 -5.70
CA PHE A 272 30.36 4.87 -6.91
C PHE A 272 28.93 5.32 -6.60
N LEU A 273 28.17 4.52 -5.85
CA LEU A 273 26.79 4.83 -5.47
C LEU A 273 26.71 6.06 -4.54
N ALA A 274 27.70 6.25 -3.66
CA ALA A 274 27.81 7.46 -2.86
C ALA A 274 27.92 8.71 -3.75
N THR A 275 28.75 8.69 -4.80
CA THR A 275 28.84 9.79 -5.77
C THR A 275 27.49 10.04 -6.47
N GLN A 276 26.77 8.98 -6.88
CA GLN A 276 25.43 9.14 -7.48
C GLN A 276 24.44 9.79 -6.49
N SER A 277 24.45 9.36 -5.23
CA SER A 277 23.56 9.88 -4.17
C SER A 277 23.92 11.28 -3.64
N ALA A 278 25.16 11.73 -3.88
CA ALA A 278 25.60 13.09 -3.59
C ALA A 278 25.00 14.09 -4.60
N ALA A 279 24.93 13.72 -5.87
CA ALA A 279 24.35 14.55 -6.93
C ALA A 279 22.81 14.63 -6.85
N ALA A 280 22.16 13.57 -6.37
CA ALA A 280 20.71 13.50 -6.32
C ALA A 280 20.22 12.59 -5.20
N ARG A 281 19.02 12.85 -4.69
CA ARG A 281 18.33 11.88 -3.83
C ARG A 281 17.91 10.68 -4.70
N LEU A 282 18.21 9.49 -4.22
CA LEU A 282 17.83 8.23 -4.86
C LEU A 282 16.75 7.55 -4.02
N ASP A 283 15.71 7.04 -4.69
CA ASP A 283 14.69 6.20 -4.07
C ASP A 283 14.49 4.94 -4.94
N LEU A 284 14.54 3.76 -4.31
CA LEU A 284 14.32 2.47 -4.98
C LEU A 284 12.89 2.00 -4.72
N TYR A 285 12.18 1.64 -5.79
CA TYR A 285 10.84 1.07 -5.74
C TYR A 285 10.85 -0.28 -6.45
N PRO A 286 10.90 -1.40 -5.70
CA PRO A 286 10.69 -2.73 -6.26
C PRO A 286 9.26 -2.85 -6.81
N ASP A 287 9.13 -3.44 -7.99
CA ASP A 287 7.83 -3.87 -8.54
C ASP A 287 7.62 -5.37 -8.33
N ARG A 288 8.73 -6.14 -8.33
CA ARG A 288 8.74 -7.61 -8.18
C ARG A 288 9.99 -8.04 -7.44
N ILE A 289 9.83 -8.93 -6.46
CA ILE A 289 10.89 -9.62 -5.73
C ILE A 289 10.67 -11.12 -5.92
N GLU A 290 11.53 -11.75 -6.71
CA GLU A 290 11.38 -13.13 -7.13
C GLU A 290 12.51 -13.99 -6.57
N GLY A 291 12.17 -14.91 -5.67
CA GLY A 291 13.09 -15.97 -5.27
C GLY A 291 13.26 -16.95 -6.43
N LEU A 292 14.43 -16.97 -7.05
CA LEU A 292 14.75 -17.96 -8.08
C LEU A 292 14.98 -19.34 -7.45
N ASP A 293 15.55 -19.34 -6.24
CA ASP A 293 15.74 -20.48 -5.37
C ASP A 293 15.90 -19.99 -3.92
N GLY A 294 16.14 -20.91 -2.97
CA GLY A 294 16.31 -20.60 -1.55
C GLY A 294 17.50 -19.70 -1.18
N ARG A 295 18.35 -19.31 -2.15
CA ARG A 295 19.56 -18.50 -1.97
C ARG A 295 19.74 -17.41 -3.02
N THR A 296 18.84 -17.28 -3.98
CA THR A 296 18.96 -16.31 -5.08
C THR A 296 17.67 -15.54 -5.24
N VAL A 297 17.75 -14.21 -5.21
CA VAL A 297 16.60 -13.32 -5.42
C VAL A 297 16.89 -12.39 -6.58
N LYS A 298 15.93 -12.26 -7.49
CA LYS A 298 15.91 -11.23 -8.52
C LYS A 298 14.91 -10.14 -8.11
N VAL A 299 15.34 -8.89 -8.14
CA VAL A 299 14.47 -7.73 -7.90
C VAL A 299 14.38 -6.92 -9.18
N THR A 300 13.16 -6.67 -9.64
CA THR A 300 12.91 -5.75 -10.76
C THR A 300 12.09 -4.58 -10.26
N GLY A 301 12.39 -3.38 -10.73
CA GLY A 301 11.66 -2.19 -10.33
C GLY A 301 12.19 -0.92 -11.00
N ARG A 302 12.10 0.19 -10.28
CA ARG A 302 12.58 1.50 -10.74
C ARG A 302 13.46 2.18 -9.70
N ILE A 303 14.44 2.92 -10.18
CA ILE A 303 15.13 3.94 -9.38
C ILE A 303 14.58 5.28 -9.77
N TYR A 304 14.23 6.07 -8.78
CA TYR A 304 13.91 7.47 -8.94
C TYR A 304 15.09 8.30 -8.49
N ARG A 305 15.32 9.36 -9.24
CA ARG A 305 16.34 10.35 -8.96
C ARG A 305 15.68 11.72 -8.90
N THR A 306 15.81 12.37 -7.76
CA THR A 306 15.39 13.76 -7.57
C THR A 306 16.63 14.62 -7.38
N THR A 307 16.85 15.54 -8.32
CA THR A 307 18.04 16.40 -8.31
C THR A 307 18.00 17.30 -7.07
N ARG A 308 19.12 17.42 -6.34
CA ARG A 308 19.14 18.23 -5.11
C ARG A 308 19.01 19.74 -5.37
N SER A 309 19.48 20.20 -6.53
CA SER A 309 19.36 21.60 -6.97
C SER A 309 17.96 21.96 -7.44
N GLU A 310 17.20 20.98 -7.94
CA GLU A 310 15.87 21.16 -8.51
C GLU A 310 14.95 20.02 -8.03
N PRO A 311 14.46 20.07 -6.77
CA PRO A 311 13.71 18.97 -6.16
C PRO A 311 12.40 18.61 -6.89
N GLN A 312 11.86 19.53 -7.69
CA GLN A 312 10.70 19.30 -8.55
C GLN A 312 11.01 18.44 -9.77
N VAL A 313 12.28 18.34 -10.18
CA VAL A 313 12.69 17.53 -11.34
C VAL A 313 12.95 16.11 -10.87
N ARG A 314 12.03 15.21 -11.24
CA ARG A 314 12.13 13.77 -10.99
C ARG A 314 12.39 13.05 -12.30
N ALA A 315 13.37 12.16 -12.29
CA ALA A 315 13.60 11.21 -13.37
C ALA A 315 13.55 9.80 -12.82
N SER A 316 13.15 8.84 -13.65
CA SER A 316 13.17 7.42 -13.28
C SER A 316 13.87 6.57 -14.33
N ALA A 317 14.44 5.45 -13.88
CA ALA A 317 15.10 4.45 -14.71
C ALA A 317 14.65 3.04 -14.28
N PRO A 318 14.49 2.10 -15.23
CA PRO A 318 14.29 0.70 -14.89
C PRO A 318 15.52 0.14 -14.17
N SER A 319 15.29 -0.81 -13.27
CA SER A 319 16.27 -1.34 -12.34
C SER A 319 16.10 -2.86 -12.21
N ASP A 320 17.17 -3.61 -12.46
CA ASP A 320 17.24 -5.06 -12.31
C ASP A 320 18.39 -5.41 -11.36
N GLN A 321 18.10 -6.15 -10.30
CA GLN A 321 19.08 -6.57 -9.30
C GLN A 321 19.07 -8.09 -9.15
N THR A 322 20.23 -8.67 -8.89
CA THR A 322 20.36 -10.06 -8.43
C THR A 322 21.08 -10.07 -7.09
N TRP A 323 20.50 -10.77 -6.13
CA TRP A 323 20.98 -10.92 -4.78
C TRP A 323 21.24 -12.40 -4.47
N ILE A 324 22.28 -12.67 -3.69
CA ILE A 324 22.65 -14.01 -3.24
C ILE A 324 22.69 -14.03 -1.71
N TRP A 325 22.14 -15.07 -1.09
CA TRP A 325 22.30 -15.33 0.33
C TRP A 325 23.70 -15.89 0.63
N ASP A 326 24.50 -15.14 1.38
CA ASP A 326 25.77 -15.61 1.89
C ASP A 326 25.58 -16.38 3.20
N THR A 327 25.85 -17.69 3.18
CA THR A 327 25.66 -18.55 4.35
C THR A 327 26.68 -18.33 5.45
N GLY A 328 27.85 -17.77 5.15
CA GLY A 328 28.89 -17.49 6.15
C GLY A 328 28.61 -16.21 6.91
N LEU A 329 28.00 -15.23 6.25
CA LEU A 329 27.66 -13.93 6.84
C LEU A 329 26.19 -13.83 7.29
N HIS A 330 25.34 -14.77 6.86
CA HIS A 330 23.90 -14.75 7.11
C HIS A 330 23.23 -13.45 6.62
N GLU A 331 23.61 -12.99 5.43
CA GLU A 331 23.08 -11.79 4.80
C GLU A 331 22.84 -11.99 3.30
N TRP A 332 21.84 -11.29 2.77
CA TRP A 332 21.64 -11.09 1.34
C TRP A 332 22.63 -10.07 0.79
N MET A 333 23.23 -10.43 -0.33
CA MET A 333 24.37 -9.73 -0.93
C MET A 333 24.08 -9.38 -2.36
N LEU A 334 24.32 -8.14 -2.73
CA LEU A 334 24.17 -7.69 -4.10
C LEU A 334 25.23 -8.39 -4.97
N LYS A 335 24.77 -9.21 -5.91
CA LYS A 335 25.62 -9.81 -6.93
C LYS A 335 25.78 -8.85 -8.10
N SER A 336 24.66 -8.37 -8.62
CA SER A 336 24.62 -7.47 -9.77
C SER A 336 23.45 -6.51 -9.72
N TRP A 337 23.65 -5.30 -10.25
CA TRP A 337 22.61 -4.30 -10.42
C TRP A 337 22.77 -3.59 -11.76
N THR A 338 21.74 -3.65 -12.60
CA THR A 338 21.65 -2.87 -13.83
C THR A 338 20.62 -1.76 -13.66
N VAL A 339 21.01 -0.53 -13.97
CA VAL A 339 20.14 0.64 -14.01
C VAL A 339 20.13 1.19 -15.43
N GLY A 340 18.94 1.31 -16.00
CA GLY A 340 18.76 1.86 -17.34
C GLY A 340 19.05 3.35 -17.43
N ALA A 341 18.80 3.92 -18.61
CA ALA A 341 18.84 5.37 -18.78
C ALA A 341 17.70 6.03 -17.99
N PHE A 342 18.00 7.18 -17.39
CA PHE A 342 16.99 8.01 -16.72
C PHE A 342 16.19 8.81 -17.73
N SER A 343 14.87 8.77 -17.63
CA SER A 343 13.94 9.65 -18.35
C SER A 343 13.20 10.54 -17.36
N ALA A 344 12.88 11.77 -17.75
CA ALA A 344 12.01 12.63 -16.95
C ALA A 344 10.65 11.94 -16.75
N GLU A 345 10.02 12.18 -15.61
CA GLU A 345 8.61 11.86 -15.42
C GLU A 345 7.77 13.05 -15.88
N ASP A 346 6.79 12.78 -16.74
CA ASP A 346 5.82 13.77 -17.22
C ASP A 346 4.86 14.24 -16.11
#